data_AF-A0A2V6ZVK5-F1
#
_entry.id   AF-A0A2V6ZVK5-F1
#
_cell.length_a   1.000
_cell.length_b   1.000
_cell.length_c   1.000
_cell.angle_alpha   90.00
_cell.angle_beta   90.00
_cell.angle_gamma   90.00
#
_symmetry.space_group_name_H-M   'P 1'
#
loop_
_entity.id
_entity.type
_entity.pdbx_description
1 polymer ?
#
loop_
_entity_poly.entity_id
_entity_poly.type
_entity_poly.pdbx_seq_one_letter_code
_entity_poly.pdbx_strand_id
1 'polypeptide(L)'
;FWADKGGSALETKPSELFKRQIYATFQEDHVAISLIPFFGDGHLLWASDYPHPDSVWPHSREAIERQMRHLSPEMRRKLTHDNAALLYGLGGA
;
A
#
# COMPACT_ATOMS: atom_id res chain seq x y z
N PHE A 1 13.18 9.02 -27.01
CA PHE A 1 13.87 9.05 -25.71
C PHE A 1 14.16 7.64 -25.22
N TRP A 2 13.18 6.74 -25.11
CA TRP A 2 13.44 5.35 -24.69
C TRP A 2 13.67 4.36 -25.84
N ALA A 3 13.07 4.60 -27.02
CA ALA A 3 13.22 3.75 -28.20
C ALA A 3 14.69 3.62 -28.67
N ASP A 4 15.49 4.64 -28.41
CA ASP A 4 16.90 4.79 -28.79
C ASP A 4 17.89 4.27 -27.72
N LYS A 5 17.40 3.81 -26.56
CA LYS A 5 18.20 3.34 -25.41
C LYS A 5 18.05 1.85 -25.11
N GLY A 6 17.36 1.09 -25.97
CA GLY A 6 17.16 -0.35 -25.79
C GLY A 6 16.14 -0.71 -24.70
N GLY A 7 15.31 0.25 -24.26
CA GLY A 7 14.18 -0.04 -23.38
C GLY A 7 13.01 -0.63 -24.15
N SER A 8 12.25 -1.53 -23.53
CA SER A 8 10.99 -2.02 -24.10
C SER A 8 10.01 -0.85 -24.28
N ALA A 9 9.38 -0.77 -25.46
CA ALA A 9 8.32 0.21 -25.68
C ALA A 9 7.16 -0.05 -24.71
N LEU A 10 6.75 0.97 -23.96
CA LEU A 10 5.61 0.87 -23.06
C LEU A 10 4.32 1.05 -23.87
N GLU A 11 3.43 0.07 -23.81
CA GLU A 11 2.12 0.11 -24.48
C GLU A 11 1.08 0.96 -23.73
N THR A 12 1.35 1.27 -22.46
CA THR A 12 0.48 2.06 -21.58
C THR A 12 1.29 3.11 -20.83
N LYS A 13 0.66 4.18 -20.35
CA LYS A 13 1.39 5.20 -19.60
C LYS A 13 1.93 4.59 -18.30
N PRO A 14 3.16 4.95 -17.87
CA PRO A 14 3.70 4.48 -16.59
C PRO A 14 2.75 4.67 -15.40
N SER A 15 2.00 5.78 -15.38
CA SER A 15 1.02 6.06 -14.34
C SER A 15 -0.19 5.12 -14.36
N GLU A 16 -0.60 4.65 -15.53
CA GLU A 16 -1.69 3.66 -15.68
C GLU A 16 -1.21 2.27 -15.23
N LEU A 17 0.03 1.90 -15.56
CA LEU A 17 0.67 0.68 -15.05
C LEU A 17 0.77 0.70 -13.54
N PHE A 18 1.28 1.81 -12.99
CA PHE A 18 1.42 1.99 -11.55
C PHE A 18 0.07 1.80 -10.83
N LYS A 19 -0.95 2.56 -11.26
CA LYS A 19 -2.29 2.50 -10.67
C LYS A 19 -2.99 1.15 -10.82
N ARG A 20 -2.56 0.30 -11.75
CA ARG A 20 -3.18 -1.01 -12.01
C ARG A 20 -2.46 -2.16 -11.32
N GLN A 21 -1.14 -2.09 -11.18
CA GLN A 21 -0.31 -3.27 -10.89
C GLN A 21 0.70 -3.08 -9.77
N ILE A 22 0.91 -1.87 -9.28
CA ILE A 22 1.89 -1.61 -8.21
C ILE A 22 1.16 -1.42 -6.89
N TYR A 23 1.59 -2.19 -5.90
CA TYR A 23 1.16 -2.08 -4.52
C TYR A 23 2.31 -1.54 -3.68
N ALA A 24 1.99 -0.79 -2.64
CA ALA A 24 2.96 -0.26 -1.68
C ALA A 24 2.57 -0.63 -0.25
N THR A 25 3.58 -0.81 0.59
CA THR A 25 3.41 -1.00 2.03
C THR A 25 3.90 0.21 2.81
N PHE A 26 3.39 0.39 4.03
CA PHE A 26 3.88 1.38 4.99
C PHE A 26 3.75 0.86 6.43
N GLN A 27 4.57 1.37 7.37
CA GLN A 27 4.48 1.06 8.80
C GLN A 27 3.88 2.22 9.60
N GLU A 28 4.66 3.30 9.78
CA GLU A 28 4.25 4.56 10.43
C GLU A 28 4.80 5.73 9.58
N ASP A 29 3.95 6.25 8.69
CA ASP A 29 4.33 7.28 7.72
C ASP A 29 3.16 8.24 7.45
N HIS A 30 3.30 9.49 7.87
CA HIS A 30 2.29 10.52 7.63
C HIS A 30 2.08 10.82 6.14
N VAL A 31 3.11 10.66 5.31
CA VAL A 31 3.05 10.87 3.87
C VAL A 31 2.21 9.77 3.23
N ALA A 32 2.40 8.50 3.61
CA ALA A 32 1.61 7.38 3.10
C ALA A 32 0.09 7.60 3.27
N ILE A 33 -0.35 8.13 4.41
CA ILE A 33 -1.77 8.43 4.64
C ILE A 33 -2.28 9.52 3.70
N SER A 34 -1.47 10.55 3.45
CA SER A 34 -1.82 11.63 2.52
C SER A 34 -1.90 11.16 1.06
N LEU A 35 -1.26 10.03 0.74
CA LEU A 35 -1.25 9.42 -0.58
C LEU A 35 -2.39 8.42 -0.81
N ILE A 36 -3.27 8.16 0.17
CA ILE A 36 -4.45 7.30 -0.03
C ILE A 36 -5.25 7.69 -1.30
N PRO A 37 -5.56 8.98 -1.58
CA PRO A 37 -6.27 9.36 -2.80
C PRO A 37 -5.49 9.06 -4.10
N PHE A 38 -4.16 9.04 -4.04
CA PHE A 38 -3.31 8.73 -5.20
C PHE A 38 -3.31 7.23 -5.51
N PHE A 39 -3.22 6.37 -4.49
CA PHE A 39 -3.28 4.91 -4.63
C PHE A 39 -4.69 4.39 -4.92
N GLY A 40 -5.72 5.15 -4.52
CA GLY A 40 -7.10 4.74 -4.70
C GLY A 40 -7.46 3.55 -3.80
N ASP A 41 -8.39 2.72 -4.27
CA ASP A 41 -9.14 1.82 -3.40
C ASP A 41 -8.44 0.52 -2.96
N GLY A 42 -7.28 0.16 -3.52
CA GLY A 42 -6.75 -1.21 -3.37
C GLY A 42 -5.25 -1.38 -3.24
N HIS A 43 -4.44 -0.36 -3.51
CA HIS A 43 -3.01 -0.55 -3.77
C HIS A 43 -2.07 -0.15 -2.63
N LEU A 44 -2.61 0.28 -1.49
CA LEU A 44 -1.82 0.63 -0.30
C LEU A 44 -2.15 -0.33 0.84
N LEU A 45 -1.12 -0.91 1.47
CA LEU A 45 -1.24 -1.88 2.55
C LEU A 45 -0.43 -1.42 3.76
N TRP A 46 -0.92 -1.72 4.96
CA TRP A 46 -0.13 -1.58 6.16
C TRP A 46 0.68 -2.85 6.42
N ALA A 47 1.93 -2.69 6.85
CA ALA A 47 2.81 -3.79 7.23
C ALA A 47 3.64 -3.41 8.47
N SER A 48 3.90 -4.37 9.37
CA SER A 48 4.69 -4.11 10.58
C SER A 48 6.20 -4.12 10.34
N ASP A 49 6.66 -4.79 9.28
CA ASP A 49 8.08 -5.07 9.00
C ASP A 49 8.81 -5.84 10.11
N TYR A 50 8.09 -6.70 10.82
CA TYR A 50 8.69 -7.54 11.86
C TYR A 50 9.73 -8.52 11.26
N PRO A 51 10.89 -8.76 11.91
CA PRO A 51 11.35 -8.22 13.20
C PRO A 51 12.42 -7.13 13.04
N HIS A 52 12.36 -6.32 11.99
CA HIS A 52 13.44 -5.35 11.73
C HIS A 52 13.62 -4.36 12.88
N PRO A 53 14.83 -3.81 13.08
CA PRO A 53 15.11 -2.85 14.16
C PRO A 53 14.26 -1.59 14.14
N ASP A 54 13.78 -1.20 12.95
CA ASP A 54 12.88 -0.07 12.70
C ASP A 54 11.41 -0.47 12.60
N SER A 55 11.07 -1.73 12.89
CA SER A 55 9.70 -2.21 12.99
C SER A 55 8.94 -1.53 14.13
N VAL A 56 7.62 -1.43 13.96
CA VAL A 56 6.69 -0.99 15.01
C VAL A 56 6.31 -2.11 15.99
N TRP A 57 6.75 -3.35 15.77
CA TRP A 57 6.51 -4.46 16.70
C TRP A 57 7.29 -4.25 18.01
N PRO A 58 6.73 -4.58 19.20
CA PRO A 58 5.45 -5.24 19.45
C PRO A 58 4.23 -4.30 19.52
N HIS A 59 4.40 -3.01 19.31
CA HIS A 59 3.38 -1.96 19.47
C HIS A 59 2.61 -1.64 18.17
N SER A 60 2.41 -2.66 17.33
CA SER A 60 1.78 -2.52 16.01
C SER A 60 0.37 -1.94 16.07
N ARG A 61 -0.41 -2.33 17.08
CA ARG A 61 -1.80 -1.88 17.23
C ARG A 61 -1.84 -0.40 17.55
N GLU A 62 -0.97 0.05 18.45
CA GLU A 62 -0.82 1.44 18.85
C GLU A 62 -0.33 2.31 17.69
N ALA A 63 0.58 1.80 16.86
CA ALA A 63 1.01 2.50 15.64
C ALA A 63 -0.14 2.71 14.65
N ILE A 64 -0.94 1.66 14.40
CA ILE A 64 -2.15 1.76 13.56
C ILE A 64 -3.11 2.80 14.13
N GLU A 65 -3.40 2.79 15.44
CA GLU A 65 -4.30 3.77 16.06
C GLU A 65 -3.76 5.20 15.94
N ARG A 66 -2.48 5.44 16.24
CA ARG A 66 -1.88 6.78 16.10
C ARG A 66 -2.01 7.31 14.68
N GLN A 67 -1.74 6.47 13.69
CA GLN A 67 -1.69 6.92 12.31
C GLN A 67 -3.06 6.98 11.63
N MET A 68 -3.99 6.06 11.96
CA MET A 68 -5.23 5.85 11.20
C MET A 68 -6.52 6.21 11.96
N ARG A 69 -6.46 6.67 13.22
CA ARG A 69 -7.67 6.99 14.01
C ARG A 69 -8.67 7.95 13.35
N HIS A 70 -8.22 8.75 12.40
CA HIS A 70 -9.04 9.74 11.69
C HIS A 70 -9.65 9.21 10.40
N LEU A 71 -9.27 8.00 9.97
CA LEU A 71 -9.84 7.32 8.82
C LEU A 71 -11.14 6.63 9.20
N SER A 72 -12.01 6.42 8.22
CA SER A 72 -13.23 5.64 8.44
C SER A 72 -12.88 4.18 8.79
N PRO A 73 -13.74 3.45 9.53
CA PRO A 73 -13.53 2.04 9.81
C PRO A 73 -13.31 1.19 8.56
N GLU A 74 -14.03 1.50 7.48
CA GLU A 74 -13.92 0.81 6.19
C GLU A 74 -12.55 1.03 5.55
N MET A 75 -12.06 2.27 5.53
CA MET A 75 -10.73 2.57 4.98
C MET A 75 -9.63 1.90 5.81
N ARG A 76 -9.73 1.93 7.13
CA ARG A 76 -8.79 1.24 8.01
C ARG A 76 -8.76 -0.27 7.72
N ARG A 77 -9.95 -0.88 7.57
CA ARG A 77 -10.07 -2.30 7.21
C ARG A 77 -9.44 -2.61 5.85
N LYS A 78 -9.60 -1.75 4.85
CA LYS A 78 -8.93 -1.91 3.55
C LYS A 78 -7.41 -1.95 3.68
N LEU A 79 -6.83 -0.96 4.36
CA LEU A 79 -5.38 -0.83 4.52
C LEU A 79 -4.77 -1.96 5.34
N THR A 80 -5.44 -2.43 6.41
CA THR A 80 -4.88 -3.43 7.32
C THR A 80 -5.29 -4.87 7.01
N HIS A 81 -6.22 -5.09 6.07
CA HIS A 81 -6.77 -6.42 5.81
C HIS A 81 -7.18 -6.63 4.34
N ASP A 82 -8.19 -5.92 3.83
CA ASP A 82 -8.86 -6.32 2.58
C ASP A 82 -7.95 -6.26 1.36
N ASN A 83 -7.07 -5.25 1.29
CA ASN A 83 -6.13 -5.09 0.17
C ASN A 83 -5.12 -6.24 0.12
N ALA A 84 -4.63 -6.66 1.29
CA ALA A 84 -3.75 -7.83 1.40
C ALA A 84 -4.50 -9.12 1.03
N ALA A 85 -5.72 -9.28 1.53
CA ALA A 85 -6.53 -10.46 1.23
C ALA A 85 -6.83 -10.59 -0.26
N LEU A 86 -7.14 -9.48 -0.94
CA LEU A 86 -7.36 -9.46 -2.38
C LEU A 86 -6.06 -9.77 -3.16
N LEU A 87 -4.96 -9.08 -2.82
CA LEU A 87 -3.67 -9.25 -3.50
C LEU A 87 -3.16 -10.70 -3.41
N TYR A 88 -3.26 -11.30 -2.23
CA TYR A 88 -2.74 -12.63 -1.96
C TYR A 88 -3.78 -13.76 -2.15
N GLY A 89 -5.01 -13.44 -2.53
CA GLY A 89 -6.07 -14.43 -2.73
C GLY A 89 -6.50 -15.16 -1.44
N LEU A 90 -6.49 -14.47 -0.30
CA LEU A 90 -6.77 -15.04 1.03
C LEU A 90 -8.26 -14.96 1.43
N GLY A 91 -9.13 -14.44 0.57
CA GLY A 91 -10.54 -14.16 0.87
C GLY A 91 -11.49 -15.36 0.94
N GLY A 92 -11.03 -16.59 0.68
CA GLY A 92 -11.90 -17.75 0.51
C GLY A 92 -12.68 -17.71 -0.82
N ALA A 93 -12.99 -18.88 -1.39
CA ALA A 93 -13.82 -19.00 -2.59
C ALA A 93 -15.30 -18.69 -2.32
#